data_AF-A0A9C7UZQ1-F1
#
_entry.id   AF-A0A9C7UZQ1-F1
#
_cell.length_a   1.000
_cell.length_b   1.000
_cell.length_c   1.000
_cell.angle_alpha   90.00
_cell.angle_beta   90.00
_cell.angle_gamma   90.00
#
_symmetry.space_group_name_H-M   'P 1'
#
loop_
_entity.id
_entity.type
_entity.pdbx_description
1 polymer ?
#
loop_
_entity_poly.entity_id
_entity_poly.type
_entity_poly.pdbx_seq_one_letter_code
_entity_poly.pdbx_strand_id
1 'polypeptide(L)'
;MANPYLPRWEYIPDGEPRVFGDRIYVYGSHDRKDSIDFCDYKLKVWSAPVSDPTRWTCHGDIFRTRDGADAPSDVDWTDDLLFAPDVVERGGKYYLYAYIVNSKGCVAVADRPEGPFKLLSQYKYDIPNHYDNGTFIDPGVLVDDDGRTYIYCGFQGSYMCELKDNMYEAVPGSYQLDIIPTAEPHRFFEACSPRKINGTYYLIYSPQRGSCLDYATSDSPTGPFTYRGTIVDNGIDFPGGNNHGSVCCINGQWYIFYHRMTNGTIMSRRGCVERIEILPDGTIPQVEMTSLGFEESLSPYEPISADTACVLKGGCYITETSIFDRPITNITDGCIMGWKYFDFGEDYSSRTMQIRLKVRGTGSRGTLHIHLDSEDGEELGSIPFSEDGGVIGGRIKAVTGKHAIYLVARSGYEGWFAGEMKGRQLLMLDSFVFMK
;
A
#
# COMPACT_ATOMS: atom_id res chain seq x y z
N MET A 1 -10.36 -8.26 6.82
CA MET A 1 -9.50 -9.01 5.89
C MET A 1 -8.05 -8.64 6.17
N ALA A 2 -7.17 -9.62 6.25
CA ALA A 2 -5.72 -9.44 6.40
C ALA A 2 -5.11 -8.62 5.24
N ASN A 3 -3.96 -7.99 5.46
CA ASN A 3 -3.20 -7.35 4.38
C ASN A 3 -2.57 -8.41 3.44
N PRO A 4 -2.51 -8.16 2.12
CA PRO A 4 -3.16 -7.06 1.38
C PRO A 4 -4.69 -7.16 1.37
N TYR A 5 -5.38 -6.02 1.44
CA TYR A 5 -6.84 -5.99 1.67
C TYR A 5 -7.71 -6.28 0.42
N LEU A 6 -7.10 -6.54 -0.75
CA LEU A 6 -7.79 -6.88 -1.99
C LEU A 6 -7.42 -8.28 -2.49
N PRO A 7 -8.23 -8.87 -3.40
CA PRO A 7 -7.97 -10.19 -3.95
C PRO A 7 -6.56 -10.34 -4.53
N ARG A 8 -6.05 -11.58 -4.49
CA ARG A 8 -4.66 -11.91 -4.87
C ARG A 8 -4.29 -11.49 -6.28
N TRP A 9 -5.23 -11.36 -7.21
CA TRP A 9 -4.93 -10.98 -8.59
C TRP A 9 -4.88 -9.47 -8.81
N GLU A 10 -5.29 -8.67 -7.82
CA GLU A 10 -5.42 -7.22 -7.96
C GLU A 10 -4.17 -6.49 -7.47
N TYR A 11 -3.77 -5.51 -8.27
CA TYR A 11 -2.59 -4.66 -8.13
C TYR A 11 -3.02 -3.20 -8.29
N ILE A 12 -3.65 -2.67 -7.24
CA ILE A 12 -4.04 -1.26 -7.17
C ILE A 12 -3.06 -0.50 -6.27
N PRO A 13 -2.01 0.13 -6.84
CA PRO A 13 -1.22 1.11 -6.10
C PRO A 13 -1.88 2.47 -6.10
N ASP A 14 -1.24 3.40 -5.40
CA ASP A 14 -1.66 4.79 -5.33
C ASP A 14 -3.13 4.88 -4.89
N GLY A 15 -3.49 4.01 -3.93
CA GLY A 15 -4.85 3.80 -3.49
C GLY A 15 -5.33 4.96 -2.64
N GLU A 16 -6.20 5.79 -3.22
CA GLU A 16 -6.79 6.98 -2.61
C GLU A 16 -8.15 6.63 -2.01
N PRO A 17 -8.27 6.54 -0.67
CA PRO A 17 -9.49 6.14 0.02
C PRO A 17 -10.48 7.31 0.21
N ARG A 18 -11.74 7.09 -0.16
CA ARG A 18 -12.84 8.06 0.02
C ARG A 18 -14.06 7.37 0.62
N VAL A 19 -14.73 8.01 1.57
CA VAL A 19 -16.06 7.55 2.02
C VAL A 19 -17.12 8.39 1.33
N PHE A 20 -17.99 7.72 0.58
CA PHE A 20 -19.16 8.31 -0.06
C PHE A 20 -20.39 7.52 0.36
N GLY A 21 -21.33 8.19 1.02
CA GLY A 21 -22.50 7.53 1.62
C GLY A 21 -22.09 6.48 2.66
N ASP A 22 -22.55 5.24 2.46
CA ASP A 22 -22.33 4.11 3.36
C ASP A 22 -21.16 3.20 2.94
N ARG A 23 -20.32 3.64 2.00
CA ARG A 23 -19.21 2.84 1.45
C ARG A 23 -17.89 3.58 1.49
N ILE A 24 -16.82 2.82 1.72
CA ILE A 24 -15.46 3.24 1.40
C ILE A 24 -15.14 2.80 -0.02
N TYR A 25 -14.59 3.72 -0.80
CA TYR A 25 -14.03 3.52 -2.14
C TYR A 25 -12.52 3.67 -2.07
N VAL A 26 -11.80 2.85 -2.84
CA VAL A 26 -10.38 3.02 -3.11
C VAL A 26 -10.22 3.16 -4.61
N TYR A 27 -9.82 4.35 -5.03
CA TYR A 27 -9.44 4.66 -6.40
C TYR A 27 -7.94 4.49 -6.53
N GLY A 28 -7.47 3.94 -7.64
CA GLY A 28 -6.03 3.82 -7.82
C GLY A 28 -5.62 3.57 -9.24
N SER A 29 -4.30 3.71 -9.44
CA SER A 29 -3.60 3.20 -10.61
C SER A 29 -3.78 1.68 -10.73
N HIS A 30 -3.31 1.09 -11.82
CA HIS A 30 -3.28 -0.37 -11.96
C HIS A 30 -1.89 -0.82 -12.34
N ASP A 31 -1.22 -1.57 -11.46
CA ASP A 31 0.06 -2.22 -11.79
C ASP A 31 -0.20 -3.58 -12.46
N ARG A 32 0.86 -4.15 -13.04
CA ARG A 32 0.85 -5.53 -13.52
C ARG A 32 1.98 -6.30 -12.87
N LYS A 33 1.76 -7.60 -12.70
CA LYS A 33 2.82 -8.53 -12.31
C LYS A 33 4.01 -8.41 -13.28
N ASP A 34 5.22 -8.30 -12.73
CA ASP A 34 6.50 -8.27 -13.44
C ASP A 34 6.60 -7.13 -14.47
N SER A 35 5.83 -6.05 -14.28
CA SER A 35 5.91 -4.86 -15.13
C SER A 35 7.29 -4.19 -15.01
N ILE A 36 7.77 -3.63 -16.12
CA ILE A 36 8.94 -2.74 -16.16
C ILE A 36 8.54 -1.26 -16.17
N ASP A 37 7.24 -0.99 -16.21
CA ASP A 37 6.63 0.33 -16.17
C ASP A 37 5.75 0.44 -14.91
N PHE A 38 5.73 1.62 -14.30
CA PHE A 38 4.74 1.93 -13.27
C PHE A 38 3.35 2.05 -13.88
N CYS A 39 2.36 1.48 -13.20
CA CYS A 39 0.95 1.59 -13.53
C CYS A 39 0.60 1.14 -14.97
N ASP A 40 -0.58 1.53 -15.44
CA ASP A 40 -1.16 1.09 -16.72
C ASP A 40 -1.92 2.25 -17.37
N TYR A 41 -2.47 2.03 -18.57
CA TYR A 41 -3.31 3.00 -19.29
C TYR A 41 -4.74 3.10 -18.74
N LYS A 42 -5.00 2.58 -17.54
CA LYS A 42 -6.34 2.50 -16.95
C LYS A 42 -6.32 2.62 -15.43
N LEU A 43 -7.42 3.17 -14.91
CA LEU A 43 -7.65 3.36 -13.48
C LEU A 43 -8.74 2.40 -12.97
N LYS A 44 -8.67 2.07 -11.68
CA LYS A 44 -9.55 1.09 -11.02
C LYS A 44 -10.26 1.71 -9.84
N VAL A 45 -11.42 1.15 -9.49
CA VAL A 45 -12.04 1.39 -8.19
C VAL A 45 -12.59 0.10 -7.58
N TRP A 46 -12.40 0.01 -6.28
CA TRP A 46 -13.03 -0.98 -5.42
C TRP A 46 -13.81 -0.28 -4.32
N SER A 47 -14.88 -0.90 -3.80
CA SER A 47 -15.53 -0.39 -2.60
C SER A 47 -16.03 -1.47 -1.66
N ALA A 48 -16.11 -1.14 -0.38
CA ALA A 48 -16.68 -1.99 0.67
C ALA A 48 -17.68 -1.19 1.51
N PRO A 49 -18.69 -1.84 2.12
CA PRO A 49 -19.52 -1.18 3.12
C PRO A 49 -18.69 -0.63 4.28
N VAL A 50 -18.98 0.57 4.76
CA VAL A 50 -18.31 1.14 5.95
C VAL A 50 -18.54 0.27 7.19
N SER A 51 -19.70 -0.40 7.27
CA SER A 51 -20.02 -1.35 8.34
C SER A 51 -19.22 -2.65 8.27
N ASP A 52 -18.61 -2.96 7.12
CA ASP A 52 -17.85 -4.18 6.89
C ASP A 52 -16.76 -3.94 5.81
N PRO A 53 -15.64 -3.29 6.17
CA PRO A 53 -14.55 -2.96 5.25
C PRO A 53 -13.74 -4.19 4.80
N THR A 54 -14.25 -5.40 5.03
CA THR A 54 -13.67 -6.65 4.56
C THR A 54 -14.32 -7.17 3.28
N ARG A 55 -15.48 -6.62 2.89
CA ARG A 55 -16.29 -7.09 1.75
C ARG A 55 -16.17 -6.19 0.53
N TRP A 56 -15.03 -6.31 -0.15
CA TRP A 56 -14.71 -5.51 -1.33
C TRP A 56 -15.46 -5.95 -2.59
N THR A 57 -15.94 -4.97 -3.34
CA THR A 57 -16.61 -5.09 -4.64
C THR A 57 -15.75 -4.40 -5.70
N CYS A 58 -15.41 -5.11 -6.77
CA CYS A 58 -14.72 -4.53 -7.93
C CYS A 58 -15.75 -3.83 -8.82
N HIS A 59 -15.49 -2.58 -9.22
CA HIS A 59 -16.34 -1.87 -10.18
C HIS A 59 -15.70 -1.77 -11.58
N GLY A 60 -14.63 -2.52 -11.81
CA GLY A 60 -13.98 -2.57 -13.12
C GLY A 60 -13.01 -1.42 -13.37
N ASP A 61 -12.90 -1.01 -14.62
CA ASP A 61 -12.00 0.04 -15.09
C ASP A 61 -12.81 1.34 -15.22
N ILE A 62 -12.42 2.40 -14.51
CA ILE A 62 -13.23 3.62 -14.37
C ILE A 62 -12.88 4.73 -15.36
N PHE A 63 -11.65 4.70 -15.89
CA PHE A 63 -11.14 5.67 -16.86
C PHE A 63 -9.91 5.07 -17.57
N ARG A 64 -9.75 5.29 -18.88
CA ARG A 64 -8.64 4.73 -19.68
C ARG A 64 -8.20 5.62 -20.84
N THR A 65 -6.93 5.53 -21.22
CA THR A 65 -6.31 6.22 -22.37
C THR A 65 -6.16 5.35 -23.61
N ARG A 66 -6.50 4.06 -23.52
CA ARG A 66 -6.48 3.13 -24.65
C ARG A 66 -7.77 2.34 -24.73
N ASP A 67 -8.06 1.83 -25.91
CA ASP A 67 -9.11 0.85 -26.09
C ASP A 67 -8.86 -0.36 -25.19
N GLY A 68 -9.83 -0.65 -24.33
CA GLY A 68 -9.89 -1.87 -23.54
C GLY A 68 -10.62 -2.98 -24.29
N ALA A 69 -10.73 -4.14 -23.65
CA ALA A 69 -11.51 -5.26 -24.21
C ALA A 69 -13.01 -4.92 -24.32
N ASP A 70 -13.54 -4.14 -23.37
CA ASP A 70 -14.98 -3.90 -23.22
C ASP A 70 -15.43 -2.47 -23.60
N ALA A 71 -14.50 -1.53 -23.77
CA ALA A 71 -14.81 -0.12 -24.03
C ALA A 71 -13.64 0.61 -24.72
N PRO A 72 -13.92 1.63 -25.55
CA PRO A 72 -12.88 2.45 -26.16
C PRO A 72 -12.15 3.32 -25.12
N SER A 73 -11.09 3.99 -25.56
CA SER A 73 -10.46 5.07 -24.80
C SER A 73 -11.47 6.15 -24.37
N ASP A 74 -11.31 6.67 -23.15
CA ASP A 74 -12.12 7.79 -22.64
C ASP A 74 -11.57 9.17 -23.06
N VAL A 75 -10.43 9.18 -23.76
CA VAL A 75 -9.75 10.36 -24.31
C VAL A 75 -9.35 10.15 -25.77
N ASP A 76 -9.24 11.23 -26.54
CA ASP A 76 -8.95 11.19 -27.99
C ASP A 76 -7.58 11.78 -28.39
N TRP A 77 -6.75 12.20 -27.44
CA TRP A 77 -5.47 12.87 -27.72
C TRP A 77 -4.19 12.11 -27.32
N THR A 78 -4.28 11.02 -26.57
CA THR A 78 -3.11 10.29 -26.04
C THR A 78 -3.45 8.84 -25.72
N ASP A 79 -2.44 7.97 -25.79
CA ASP A 79 -2.43 6.59 -25.31
C ASP A 79 -1.42 6.36 -24.17
N ASP A 80 -0.97 7.42 -23.50
CA ASP A 80 0.00 7.36 -22.39
C ASP A 80 -0.58 6.74 -21.11
N LEU A 81 0.30 6.41 -20.15
CA LEU A 81 -0.10 5.78 -18.89
C LEU A 81 -0.83 6.75 -17.93
N LEU A 82 -1.70 6.20 -17.08
CA LEU A 82 -2.56 6.92 -16.13
C LEU A 82 -2.18 6.60 -14.67
N PHE A 83 -1.83 7.61 -13.90
CA PHE A 83 -1.33 7.45 -12.53
C PHE A 83 -2.17 8.20 -11.49
N ALA A 84 -2.19 7.63 -10.28
CA ALA A 84 -2.54 8.24 -9.00
C ALA A 84 -3.83 9.08 -9.05
N PRO A 85 -5.00 8.45 -9.25
CA PRO A 85 -6.24 9.18 -9.31
C PRO A 85 -6.73 9.60 -7.93
N ASP A 86 -7.43 10.71 -7.89
CA ASP A 86 -8.25 11.11 -6.77
C ASP A 86 -9.67 11.44 -7.24
N VAL A 87 -10.66 11.17 -6.39
CA VAL A 87 -12.07 11.45 -6.65
C VAL A 87 -12.65 12.26 -5.51
N VAL A 88 -13.29 13.39 -5.83
CA VAL A 88 -14.03 14.22 -4.88
C VAL A 88 -15.48 14.38 -5.29
N GLU A 89 -16.37 14.51 -4.30
CA GLU A 89 -17.76 14.86 -4.53
C GLU A 89 -17.94 16.38 -4.45
N ARG A 90 -18.64 16.98 -5.42
CA ARG A 90 -19.08 18.38 -5.37
C ARG A 90 -20.42 18.53 -6.07
N GLY A 91 -21.41 19.07 -5.36
CA GLY A 91 -22.74 19.33 -5.93
C GLY A 91 -23.45 18.07 -6.44
N GLY A 92 -23.28 16.93 -5.74
CA GLY A 92 -23.89 15.64 -6.10
C GLY A 92 -23.28 14.96 -7.34
N LYS A 93 -22.09 15.41 -7.77
CA LYS A 93 -21.29 14.80 -8.83
C LYS A 93 -19.91 14.42 -8.32
N TYR A 94 -19.31 13.42 -8.96
CA TYR A 94 -18.00 12.89 -8.61
C TYR A 94 -17.00 13.28 -9.69
N TYR A 95 -15.89 13.89 -9.28
CA TYR A 95 -14.85 14.41 -10.18
C TYR A 95 -13.59 13.59 -9.97
N LEU A 96 -13.16 12.87 -11.01
CA LEU A 96 -11.92 12.10 -11.05
C LEU A 96 -10.82 12.95 -11.63
N TYR A 97 -9.75 13.14 -10.87
CA TYR A 97 -8.52 13.81 -11.26
C TYR A 97 -7.44 12.76 -11.46
N ALA A 98 -6.68 12.86 -12.55
CA ALA A 98 -5.60 11.91 -12.83
C ALA A 98 -4.44 12.59 -13.56
N TYR A 99 -3.24 12.09 -13.29
CA TYR A 99 -2.06 12.40 -14.08
C TYR A 99 -2.01 11.45 -15.29
N ILE A 100 -1.76 12.02 -16.47
CA ILE A 100 -1.41 11.27 -17.68
C ILE A 100 0.05 11.60 -17.98
N VAL A 101 0.88 10.56 -18.11
CA VAL A 101 2.32 10.69 -18.39
C VAL A 101 2.59 11.66 -19.54
N ASN A 102 3.56 12.55 -19.37
CA ASN A 102 3.94 13.60 -20.34
C ASN A 102 2.85 14.65 -20.66
N SER A 103 1.85 14.82 -19.78
CA SER A 103 0.82 15.84 -19.94
C SER A 103 0.58 16.61 -18.64
N LYS A 104 -0.25 17.67 -18.70
CA LYS A 104 -0.72 18.36 -17.49
C LYS A 104 -1.64 17.47 -16.63
N GLY A 105 -2.38 16.53 -17.21
CA GLY A 105 -3.43 15.75 -16.52
C GLY A 105 -4.85 16.17 -16.92
N CYS A 106 -5.85 15.46 -16.41
CA CYS A 106 -7.25 15.66 -16.80
C CYS A 106 -8.23 15.42 -15.66
N VAL A 107 -9.44 15.97 -15.82
CA VAL A 107 -10.56 15.71 -14.94
C VAL A 107 -11.72 15.11 -15.73
N ALA A 108 -12.34 14.10 -15.15
CA ALA A 108 -13.56 13.46 -15.62
C ALA A 108 -14.67 13.56 -14.56
N VAL A 109 -15.93 13.43 -14.97
CA VAL A 109 -17.09 13.60 -14.10
C VAL A 109 -18.07 12.44 -14.24
N ALA A 110 -18.70 12.05 -13.12
CA ALA A 110 -19.73 11.03 -13.05
C ALA A 110 -20.88 11.42 -12.11
N ASP A 111 -22.04 10.78 -12.29
CA ASP A 111 -23.20 10.90 -11.39
C ASP A 111 -23.15 9.88 -10.24
N ARG A 112 -22.17 8.98 -10.23
CA ARG A 112 -21.95 7.95 -9.21
C ARG A 112 -20.47 7.86 -8.87
N PRO A 113 -20.11 7.45 -7.64
CA PRO A 113 -18.72 7.38 -7.21
C PRO A 113 -17.91 6.36 -8.01
N GLU A 114 -18.51 5.27 -8.48
CA GLU A 114 -17.84 4.28 -9.34
C GLU A 114 -17.86 4.60 -10.84
N GLY A 115 -18.46 5.72 -11.25
CA GLY A 115 -18.63 6.07 -12.66
C GLY A 115 -19.96 5.60 -13.27
N PRO A 116 -20.05 5.51 -14.62
CA PRO A 116 -18.98 5.74 -15.58
C PRO A 116 -18.55 7.21 -15.60
N PHE A 117 -17.24 7.45 -15.60
CA PHE A 117 -16.67 8.79 -15.72
C PHE A 117 -16.62 9.21 -17.19
N LYS A 118 -16.94 10.48 -17.44
CA LYS A 118 -16.80 11.10 -18.75
C LYS A 118 -15.80 12.23 -18.65
N LEU A 119 -14.86 12.28 -19.58
CA LEU A 119 -13.92 13.38 -19.63
C LEU A 119 -14.65 14.73 -19.62
N LEU A 120 -14.20 15.63 -18.75
CA LEU A 120 -14.69 16.99 -18.66
C LEU A 120 -13.71 17.97 -19.33
N SER A 121 -12.41 17.89 -19.00
CA SER A 121 -11.36 18.71 -19.62
C SER A 121 -9.96 18.20 -19.24
N GLN A 122 -8.96 18.53 -20.03
CA GLN A 122 -7.58 18.62 -19.53
C GLN A 122 -7.46 19.77 -18.52
N TYR A 123 -6.49 19.71 -17.62
CA TYR A 123 -6.23 20.80 -16.67
C TYR A 123 -5.89 22.11 -17.39
N LYS A 124 -6.55 23.20 -16.96
CA LYS A 124 -6.30 24.56 -17.44
C LYS A 124 -5.65 25.37 -16.33
N TYR A 125 -4.44 24.98 -15.98
CA TYR A 125 -3.65 25.61 -14.93
C TYR A 125 -2.59 26.51 -15.56
N ASP A 126 -2.61 27.77 -15.13
CA ASP A 126 -1.62 28.80 -15.50
C ASP A 126 -0.47 28.78 -14.48
N ILE A 127 0.27 27.67 -14.46
CA ILE A 127 1.39 27.42 -13.54
C ILE A 127 2.68 27.36 -14.37
N PRO A 128 3.72 28.13 -14.00
CA PRO A 128 4.99 28.10 -14.71
C PRO A 128 5.73 26.76 -14.49
N ASN A 129 6.56 26.39 -15.45
CA ASN A 129 7.40 25.19 -15.33
C ASN A 129 8.47 25.42 -14.26
N HIS A 130 8.57 24.49 -13.30
CA HIS A 130 9.59 24.51 -12.25
C HIS A 130 10.54 23.32 -12.38
N TYR A 131 10.25 22.20 -11.71
CA TYR A 131 11.19 21.08 -11.56
C TYR A 131 11.00 19.97 -12.60
N ASP A 132 9.78 19.79 -13.13
CA ASP A 132 9.36 18.65 -13.93
C ASP A 132 8.70 19.05 -15.26
N ASN A 133 9.02 20.24 -15.78
CA ASN A 133 8.33 20.85 -16.93
C ASN A 133 6.83 21.13 -16.72
N GLY A 134 6.40 21.37 -15.47
CA GLY A 134 5.03 21.78 -15.17
C GLY A 134 4.05 20.61 -15.17
N THR A 135 4.52 19.46 -14.70
CA THR A 135 3.78 18.20 -14.70
C THR A 135 3.00 18.07 -13.38
N PHE A 136 1.67 18.01 -13.43
CA PHE A 136 0.84 17.95 -12.22
C PHE A 136 0.63 16.48 -11.79
N ILE A 137 1.72 15.84 -11.39
CA ILE A 137 1.76 14.45 -10.92
C ILE A 137 1.01 14.32 -9.59
N ASP A 138 0.40 13.15 -9.37
CA ASP A 138 -0.24 12.74 -8.11
C ASP A 138 -1.22 13.79 -7.55
N PRO A 139 -2.31 14.10 -8.29
CA PRO A 139 -3.28 15.09 -7.85
C PRO A 139 -4.05 14.62 -6.62
N GLY A 140 -4.00 15.41 -5.55
CA GLY A 140 -4.92 15.34 -4.42
C GLY A 140 -5.84 16.56 -4.41
N VAL A 141 -7.14 16.34 -4.18
CA VAL A 141 -8.17 17.39 -4.26
C VAL A 141 -8.94 17.49 -2.95
N LEU A 142 -9.18 18.73 -2.52
CA LEU A 142 -9.98 19.06 -1.35
C LEU A 142 -11.14 19.95 -1.79
N VAL A 143 -12.38 19.49 -1.56
CA VAL A 143 -13.56 20.35 -1.56
C VAL A 143 -13.80 20.76 -0.12
N ASP A 144 -13.64 22.04 0.18
CA ASP A 144 -13.73 22.58 1.53
C ASP A 144 -15.18 22.88 1.93
N ASP A 145 -15.42 23.06 3.24
CA ASP A 145 -16.76 23.26 3.81
C ASP A 145 -17.44 24.55 3.30
N ASP A 146 -16.65 25.52 2.85
CA ASP A 146 -17.15 26.77 2.24
C ASP A 146 -17.47 26.64 0.74
N GLY A 147 -17.27 25.45 0.17
CA GLY A 147 -17.55 25.11 -1.21
C GLY A 147 -16.44 25.46 -2.20
N ARG A 148 -15.31 26.04 -1.74
CA ARG A 148 -14.10 26.21 -2.57
C ARG A 148 -13.39 24.88 -2.75
N THR A 149 -12.68 24.76 -3.87
CA THR A 149 -11.94 23.54 -4.22
C THR A 149 -10.46 23.86 -4.39
N TYR A 150 -9.60 23.02 -3.83
CA TYR A 150 -8.15 23.14 -3.94
C TYR A 150 -7.56 21.85 -4.52
N ILE A 151 -6.60 21.99 -5.44
CA ILE A 151 -5.81 20.87 -5.94
C ILE A 151 -4.36 21.02 -5.50
N TYR A 152 -3.77 19.90 -5.10
CA TYR A 152 -2.41 19.73 -4.63
C TYR A 152 -1.75 18.68 -5.52
N CYS A 153 -0.53 18.91 -5.99
CA CYS A 153 0.16 18.00 -6.90
C CYS A 153 1.67 18.30 -6.92
N GLY A 154 2.45 17.48 -7.63
CA GLY A 154 3.82 17.81 -8.00
C GLY A 154 4.83 16.71 -7.76
N PHE A 155 6.03 16.94 -8.30
CA PHE A 155 7.18 16.07 -8.19
C PHE A 155 8.42 16.87 -7.77
N GLN A 156 9.09 16.47 -6.68
CA GLN A 156 10.23 17.17 -6.04
C GLN A 156 9.98 18.59 -5.51
N GLY A 157 8.80 19.16 -5.82
CA GLY A 157 8.25 20.40 -5.28
C GLY A 157 6.73 20.28 -5.21
N SER A 158 6.11 20.88 -4.20
CA SER A 158 4.67 20.79 -3.97
C SER A 158 3.95 22.00 -4.56
N TYR A 159 2.95 21.77 -5.40
CA TYR A 159 2.15 22.78 -6.08
C TYR A 159 0.73 22.78 -5.53
N MET A 160 0.14 23.97 -5.41
CA MET A 160 -1.29 24.10 -5.10
C MET A 160 -1.92 25.25 -5.86
N CYS A 161 -3.19 25.10 -6.23
CA CYS A 161 -4.04 26.21 -6.64
C CYS A 161 -5.51 26.00 -6.24
N GLU A 162 -6.27 27.09 -6.18
CA GLU A 162 -7.73 27.05 -6.06
C GLU A 162 -8.34 26.80 -7.43
N LEU A 163 -9.36 25.96 -7.51
CA LEU A 163 -10.11 25.65 -8.73
C LEU A 163 -11.40 26.47 -8.79
N LYS A 164 -11.76 26.92 -10.00
CA LYS A 164 -13.07 27.51 -10.28
C LYS A 164 -14.18 26.46 -10.14
N ASP A 165 -15.43 26.93 -10.16
CA ASP A 165 -16.63 26.08 -10.10
C ASP A 165 -16.73 25.03 -11.20
N ASN A 166 -16.04 25.23 -12.33
CA ASN A 166 -15.98 24.25 -13.40
C ASN A 166 -15.02 23.08 -13.14
N MET A 167 -14.29 23.09 -12.03
CA MET A 167 -13.43 21.99 -11.56
C MET A 167 -12.19 21.68 -12.41
N TYR A 168 -11.91 22.42 -13.49
CA TYR A 168 -10.72 22.22 -14.34
C TYR A 168 -9.88 23.47 -14.61
N GLU A 169 -10.37 24.67 -14.29
CA GLU A 169 -9.60 25.90 -14.39
C GLU A 169 -9.08 26.34 -13.02
N ALA A 170 -7.82 26.74 -12.96
CA ALA A 170 -7.29 27.41 -11.78
C ALA A 170 -7.87 28.84 -11.65
N VAL A 171 -8.07 29.30 -10.42
CA VAL A 171 -8.34 30.71 -10.11
C VAL A 171 -7.05 31.50 -10.34
N PRO A 172 -7.06 32.57 -11.18
CA PRO A 172 -5.86 33.35 -11.46
C PRO A 172 -5.18 33.88 -10.19
N GLY A 173 -3.87 33.68 -10.07
CA GLY A 173 -3.07 34.14 -8.92
C GLY A 173 -3.19 33.29 -7.65
N SER A 174 -3.95 32.19 -7.65
CA SER A 174 -4.06 31.29 -6.49
C SER A 174 -2.90 30.29 -6.34
N TYR A 175 -2.03 30.22 -7.34
CA TYR A 175 -0.91 29.29 -7.38
C TYR A 175 0.10 29.53 -6.24
N GLN A 176 0.52 28.45 -5.59
CA GLN A 176 1.61 28.43 -4.62
C GLN A 176 2.57 27.26 -4.87
N LEU A 177 3.85 27.51 -4.59
CA LEU A 177 4.94 26.55 -4.68
C LEU A 177 5.47 26.26 -3.27
N ASP A 178 5.90 25.03 -3.03
CA ASP A 178 6.57 24.58 -1.81
C ASP A 178 5.72 24.82 -0.56
N ILE A 179 4.44 24.46 -0.68
CA ILE A 179 3.47 24.55 0.41
C ILE A 179 3.72 23.52 1.53
N ILE A 180 4.41 22.42 1.22
CA ILE A 180 4.91 21.40 2.15
C ILE A 180 6.40 21.69 2.42
N PRO A 181 6.93 21.37 3.63
CA PRO A 181 8.36 21.49 3.93
C PRO A 181 9.29 20.87 2.88
N THR A 182 10.36 21.61 2.54
CA THR A 182 11.33 21.29 1.47
C THR A 182 12.68 20.80 1.98
N ALA A 183 12.81 20.57 3.29
CA ALA A 183 14.07 20.20 3.93
C ALA A 183 14.18 18.68 4.14
N GLU A 184 15.38 18.14 3.88
CA GLU A 184 15.72 16.75 4.19
C GLU A 184 15.64 16.46 5.71
N PRO A 185 15.33 15.21 6.12
CA PRO A 185 15.01 14.05 5.28
C PRO A 185 13.52 13.95 4.87
N HIS A 186 12.72 14.97 5.16
CA HIS A 186 11.25 14.97 4.99
C HIS A 186 10.79 15.84 3.83
N ARG A 187 11.72 16.15 2.91
CA ARG A 187 11.47 16.96 1.73
C ARG A 187 10.42 16.26 0.88
N PHE A 188 9.39 17.02 0.49
CA PHE A 188 8.37 16.55 -0.44
C PHE A 188 8.96 15.92 -1.71
N PHE A 189 8.39 14.80 -2.13
CA PHE A 189 8.70 14.16 -3.40
C PHE A 189 7.46 13.98 -4.28
N GLU A 190 6.40 13.34 -3.81
CA GLU A 190 5.17 13.05 -4.58
C GLU A 190 3.97 12.72 -3.66
N ALA A 191 2.89 12.15 -4.22
CA ALA A 191 1.74 11.59 -3.50
C ALA A 191 0.93 12.59 -2.64
N CYS A 192 0.63 13.78 -3.17
CA CYS A 192 -0.20 14.75 -2.46
C CYS A 192 -1.60 14.18 -2.15
N SER A 193 -1.97 14.12 -0.87
CA SER A 193 -3.33 13.73 -0.47
C SER A 193 -3.85 14.61 0.67
N PRO A 194 -4.70 15.61 0.38
CA PRO A 194 -5.23 16.53 1.38
C PRO A 194 -6.42 15.93 2.12
N ARG A 195 -6.55 16.26 3.41
CA ARG A 195 -7.70 15.97 4.27
C ARG A 195 -8.01 17.17 5.15
N LYS A 196 -9.29 17.38 5.45
CA LYS A 196 -9.70 18.27 6.54
C LYS A 196 -10.26 17.42 7.67
N ILE A 197 -9.66 17.53 8.85
CA ILE A 197 -9.99 16.72 10.02
C ILE A 197 -10.13 17.66 11.21
N ASN A 198 -11.34 17.74 11.77
CA ASN A 198 -11.66 18.59 12.93
C ASN A 198 -11.21 20.07 12.76
N GLY A 199 -11.35 20.61 11.55
CA GLY A 199 -10.98 22.00 11.23
C GLY A 199 -9.50 22.21 10.87
N THR A 200 -8.63 21.22 11.05
CA THR A 200 -7.23 21.25 10.64
C THR A 200 -7.05 20.60 9.27
N TYR A 201 -6.22 21.21 8.42
CA TYR A 201 -5.86 20.67 7.11
C TYR A 201 -4.63 19.78 7.27
N TYR A 202 -4.75 18.52 6.89
CA TYR A 202 -3.68 17.54 6.84
C TYR A 202 -3.30 17.34 5.38
N LEU A 203 -2.02 17.31 5.10
CA LEU A 203 -1.48 16.97 3.80
C LEU A 203 -0.56 15.78 3.97
N ILE A 204 -1.03 14.62 3.50
CA ILE A 204 -0.29 13.37 3.46
C ILE A 204 0.53 13.40 2.17
N TYR A 205 1.79 12.96 2.24
CA TYR A 205 2.69 12.96 1.10
C TYR A 205 3.81 11.92 1.23
N SER A 206 4.45 11.60 0.11
CA SER A 206 5.66 10.78 0.08
C SER A 206 6.90 11.70 0.06
N PRO A 207 7.81 11.58 1.04
CA PRO A 207 9.07 12.33 1.03
C PRO A 207 10.10 11.66 0.11
N GLN A 208 11.24 12.32 -0.16
CA GLN A 208 12.32 11.73 -0.98
C GLN A 208 12.83 10.38 -0.44
N ARG A 209 12.69 10.16 0.88
CA ARG A 209 12.73 8.83 1.48
C ARG A 209 11.46 8.05 1.11
N GLY A 210 11.42 7.54 -0.12
CA GLY A 210 10.20 7.08 -0.78
C GLY A 210 9.44 5.93 -0.12
N SER A 211 10.01 5.20 0.85
CA SER A 211 9.29 4.09 1.54
C SER A 211 8.23 4.55 2.53
N CYS A 212 8.13 5.85 2.77
CA CYS A 212 7.33 6.45 3.83
C CYS A 212 6.10 7.19 3.30
N LEU A 213 5.07 7.29 4.15
CA LEU A 213 4.09 8.36 4.07
C LEU A 213 4.25 9.28 5.27
N ASP A 214 4.56 10.54 4.99
CA ASP A 214 4.68 11.63 5.95
C ASP A 214 3.41 12.49 5.92
N TYR A 215 3.25 13.35 6.92
CA TYR A 215 2.18 14.35 6.91
C TYR A 215 2.61 15.69 7.49
N ALA A 216 1.96 16.73 7.00
CA ALA A 216 2.06 18.09 7.49
C ALA A 216 0.66 18.66 7.76
N THR A 217 0.56 19.62 8.68
CA THR A 217 -0.71 20.25 9.05
C THR A 217 -0.71 21.77 8.89
N SER A 218 -1.87 22.35 8.61
CA SER A 218 -2.09 23.80 8.59
C SER A 218 -3.48 24.16 9.11
N ASP A 219 -3.66 25.41 9.53
CA ASP A 219 -4.96 26.00 9.84
C ASP A 219 -5.66 26.60 8.60
N SER A 220 -5.00 26.58 7.44
CA SER A 220 -5.51 27.05 6.16
C SER A 220 -5.33 25.98 5.07
N PRO A 221 -6.27 25.82 4.12
CA PRO A 221 -6.08 24.90 3.00
C PRO A 221 -4.88 25.31 2.15
N THR A 222 -4.51 26.59 2.19
CA THR A 222 -3.40 27.14 1.41
C THR A 222 -2.09 27.20 2.19
N GLY A 223 -1.99 26.55 3.36
CA GLY A 223 -0.79 26.60 4.17
C GLY A 223 -0.55 27.93 4.91
N PRO A 224 0.66 28.13 5.45
CA PRO A 224 1.81 27.22 5.37
C PRO A 224 1.57 25.89 6.10
N PHE A 225 2.05 24.78 5.55
CA PHE A 225 1.98 23.48 6.21
C PHE A 225 3.23 23.23 7.06
N THR A 226 3.02 22.69 8.26
CA THR A 226 4.10 22.31 9.20
C THR A 226 4.19 20.80 9.27
N TYR A 227 5.37 20.24 9.03
CA TYR A 227 5.63 18.79 9.16
C TYR A 227 5.27 18.28 10.56
N ARG A 228 4.67 17.09 10.65
CA ARG A 228 4.20 16.50 11.91
C ARG A 228 4.69 15.08 12.19
N GLY A 229 5.18 14.34 11.20
CA GLY A 229 5.73 13.01 11.41
C GLY A 229 5.60 12.08 10.21
N THR A 230 6.15 10.88 10.36
CA THR A 230 5.92 9.73 9.46
C THR A 230 4.77 8.89 10.01
N ILE A 231 3.79 8.55 9.16
CA ILE A 231 2.64 7.69 9.53
C ILE A 231 3.00 6.21 9.38
N VAL A 232 3.63 5.83 8.27
CA VAL A 232 4.03 4.43 7.98
C VAL A 232 5.31 4.41 7.15
N ASP A 233 6.19 3.42 7.37
CA ASP A 233 7.43 3.23 6.61
C ASP A 233 7.62 1.75 6.26
N ASN A 234 7.57 1.43 4.97
CA ASN A 234 7.77 0.07 4.50
C ASN A 234 9.20 -0.43 4.72
N GLY A 235 10.18 0.47 4.63
CA GLY A 235 11.60 0.15 4.58
C GLY A 235 12.20 -0.33 5.91
N ILE A 236 11.44 -0.31 7.02
CA ILE A 236 11.89 -0.79 8.33
C ILE A 236 12.01 -2.32 8.33
N ASP A 237 10.94 -3.00 7.91
CA ASP A 237 10.81 -4.45 8.06
C ASP A 237 10.54 -5.17 6.72
N PHE A 238 10.27 -4.44 5.64
CA PHE A 238 9.85 -5.00 4.35
C PHE A 238 10.68 -4.39 3.19
N PRO A 239 10.79 -5.03 2.01
CA PRO A 239 11.40 -4.40 0.84
C PRO A 239 10.81 -3.02 0.57
N GLY A 240 11.65 -1.99 0.67
CA GLY A 240 11.27 -0.61 0.39
C GLY A 240 11.15 -0.30 -1.10
N GLY A 241 10.49 0.81 -1.40
CA GLY A 241 10.31 1.41 -2.72
C GLY A 241 9.50 2.69 -2.55
N ASN A 242 8.83 3.20 -3.59
CA ASN A 242 7.94 4.35 -3.41
C ASN A 242 6.70 4.01 -2.57
N ASN A 243 6.02 5.00 -2.01
CA ASN A 243 4.83 4.79 -1.21
C ASN A 243 3.81 5.88 -1.55
N HIS A 244 2.53 5.52 -1.52
CA HIS A 244 1.43 6.39 -1.92
C HIS A 244 0.15 5.91 -1.26
N GLY A 245 -0.63 6.85 -0.72
CA GLY A 245 -1.96 6.62 -0.21
C GLY A 245 -2.40 7.75 0.70
N SER A 246 -3.41 7.50 1.54
CA SER A 246 -3.96 8.52 2.41
C SER A 246 -4.69 7.96 3.62
N VAL A 247 -5.16 8.85 4.47
CA VAL A 247 -5.95 8.49 5.66
C VAL A 247 -7.44 8.56 5.39
N CYS A 248 -8.20 7.66 6.01
CA CYS A 248 -9.66 7.63 5.92
C CYS A 248 -10.29 7.14 7.21
N CYS A 249 -11.40 7.77 7.61
CA CYS A 249 -12.19 7.34 8.76
C CYS A 249 -13.30 6.41 8.30
N ILE A 250 -13.34 5.21 8.86
CA ILE A 250 -14.32 4.16 8.52
C ILE A 250 -14.98 3.73 9.82
N ASN A 251 -16.28 4.01 9.95
CA ASN A 251 -17.07 3.66 11.13
C ASN A 251 -16.46 4.14 12.46
N GLY A 252 -15.87 5.34 12.46
CA GLY A 252 -15.24 5.95 13.63
C GLY A 252 -13.77 5.55 13.88
N GLN A 253 -13.23 4.60 13.13
CA GLN A 253 -11.82 4.21 13.19
C GLN A 253 -11.04 4.84 12.02
N TRP A 254 -9.93 5.50 12.31
CA TRP A 254 -9.03 6.00 11.27
C TRP A 254 -8.07 4.92 10.78
N TYR A 255 -7.77 4.96 9.49
CA TYR A 255 -6.83 4.07 8.84
C TYR A 255 -5.89 4.85 7.94
N ILE A 256 -4.64 4.37 7.79
CA ILE A 256 -3.73 4.76 6.71
C ILE A 256 -3.79 3.70 5.61
N PHE A 257 -4.10 4.13 4.40
CA PHE A 257 -4.00 3.32 3.18
C PHE A 257 -2.66 3.61 2.53
N TYR A 258 -2.00 2.56 2.04
CA TYR A 258 -0.68 2.64 1.43
C TYR A 258 -0.48 1.41 0.52
N HIS A 259 0.70 1.25 -0.08
CA HIS A 259 1.00 0.04 -0.85
C HIS A 259 2.36 -0.55 -0.46
N ARG A 260 2.55 -1.84 -0.79
CA ARG A 260 3.84 -2.54 -0.65
C ARG A 260 4.26 -3.20 -1.96
N MET A 261 5.54 -3.49 -2.10
CA MET A 261 6.13 -4.10 -3.30
C MET A 261 5.99 -5.62 -3.29
N THR A 262 5.79 -6.20 -4.47
CA THR A 262 5.84 -7.65 -4.67
C THR A 262 6.60 -7.94 -5.97
N ASN A 263 6.83 -9.21 -6.27
CA ASN A 263 7.57 -9.69 -7.44
C ASN A 263 9.03 -9.21 -7.55
N GLY A 264 9.60 -8.68 -6.48
CA GLY A 264 10.98 -8.18 -6.49
C GLY A 264 11.18 -6.91 -7.32
N THR A 265 10.10 -6.16 -7.58
CA THR A 265 10.11 -4.89 -8.32
C THR A 265 9.30 -3.83 -7.59
N ILE A 266 9.64 -2.55 -7.83
CA ILE A 266 8.86 -1.39 -7.36
C ILE A 266 7.60 -1.13 -8.21
N MET A 267 7.39 -1.89 -9.29
CA MET A 267 6.29 -1.71 -10.26
C MET A 267 5.20 -2.80 -10.17
N SER A 268 5.18 -3.57 -9.08
CA SER A 268 4.16 -4.59 -8.80
C SER A 268 3.65 -4.42 -7.38
N ARG A 269 2.86 -3.37 -7.19
CA ARG A 269 2.47 -2.88 -5.86
C ARG A 269 1.05 -3.28 -5.49
N ARG A 270 0.84 -3.59 -4.20
CA ARG A 270 -0.47 -4.03 -3.67
C ARG A 270 -0.89 -3.22 -2.46
N GLY A 271 -2.16 -2.83 -2.44
CA GLY A 271 -2.76 -2.02 -1.37
C GLY A 271 -2.75 -2.72 0.00
N CYS A 272 -2.29 -1.99 1.00
CA CYS A 272 -2.30 -2.37 2.41
C CYS A 272 -2.94 -1.25 3.25
N VAL A 273 -3.37 -1.60 4.46
CA VAL A 273 -4.03 -0.67 5.37
C VAL A 273 -3.60 -0.95 6.81
N GLU A 274 -3.42 0.09 7.62
CA GLU A 274 -3.22 -0.03 9.07
C GLU A 274 -4.17 0.88 9.83
N ARG A 275 -4.57 0.48 11.04
CA ARG A 275 -5.30 1.35 11.97
C ARG A 275 -4.36 2.45 12.45
N ILE A 276 -4.86 3.68 12.52
CA ILE A 276 -4.15 4.80 13.13
C ILE A 276 -5.04 5.49 14.16
N GLU A 277 -4.42 6.22 15.07
CA GLU A 277 -5.10 7.14 15.98
C GLU A 277 -4.70 8.57 15.62
N ILE A 278 -5.68 9.47 15.58
CA ILE A 278 -5.42 10.92 15.56
C ILE A 278 -5.58 11.40 17.00
N LEU A 279 -4.47 11.75 17.63
CA LEU A 279 -4.43 12.19 19.01
C LEU A 279 -5.15 13.54 19.18
N PRO A 280 -5.53 13.91 20.43
CA PRO A 280 -6.23 15.17 20.69
C PRO A 280 -5.50 16.44 20.21
N ASP A 281 -4.18 16.41 20.06
CA ASP A 281 -3.36 17.51 19.53
C ASP A 281 -3.21 17.48 17.99
N GLY A 282 -3.93 16.57 17.33
CA GLY A 282 -3.88 16.34 15.90
C GLY A 282 -2.65 15.58 15.41
N THR A 283 -1.79 15.06 16.29
CA THR A 283 -0.70 14.19 15.85
C THR A 283 -1.19 12.77 15.55
N ILE A 284 -0.51 12.12 14.61
CA ILE A 284 -0.65 10.72 14.24
C ILE A 284 0.67 10.03 14.60
N PRO A 285 0.69 9.11 15.59
CA PRO A 285 1.86 8.29 15.86
C PRO A 285 2.20 7.40 14.67
N GLN A 286 3.49 7.17 14.43
CA GLN A 286 3.92 6.22 13.42
C GLN A 286 3.42 4.82 13.78
N VAL A 287 2.78 4.14 12.83
CA VAL A 287 2.36 2.75 12.96
C VAL A 287 3.31 1.83 12.22
N GLU A 288 3.41 0.60 12.69
CA GLU A 288 4.16 -0.44 11.98
C GLU A 288 3.32 -1.06 10.86
N MET A 289 4.00 -1.63 9.87
CA MET A 289 3.34 -2.55 8.96
C MET A 289 2.94 -3.84 9.67
N THR A 290 1.71 -4.27 9.48
CA THR A 290 1.19 -5.52 10.00
C THR A 290 0.59 -6.39 8.90
N SER A 291 0.33 -7.64 9.24
CA SER A 291 -0.44 -8.57 8.42
C SER A 291 -1.96 -8.37 8.57
N LEU A 292 -2.41 -7.50 9.47
CA LEU A 292 -3.79 -7.49 9.96
C LEU A 292 -4.78 -6.85 9.00
N GLY A 293 -4.38 -5.81 8.26
CA GLY A 293 -5.32 -5.03 7.47
C GLY A 293 -6.49 -4.54 8.33
N PHE A 294 -7.71 -4.94 7.98
CA PHE A 294 -8.91 -4.61 8.75
C PHE A 294 -9.21 -5.57 9.93
N GLU A 295 -8.46 -6.66 10.07
CA GLU A 295 -8.64 -7.60 11.19
C GLU A 295 -8.05 -7.05 12.50
N GLU A 296 -8.48 -7.61 13.63
CA GLU A 296 -7.87 -7.36 14.94
C GLU A 296 -6.70 -8.33 15.24
N SER A 297 -6.75 -9.53 14.65
CA SER A 297 -5.72 -10.56 14.77
C SER A 297 -5.82 -11.57 13.62
N LEU A 298 -4.73 -12.29 13.36
CA LEU A 298 -4.73 -13.49 12.54
C LEU A 298 -5.09 -14.71 13.39
N SER A 299 -5.84 -15.65 12.82
CA SER A 299 -6.00 -16.98 13.41
C SER A 299 -4.78 -17.85 13.12
N PRO A 300 -4.06 -18.39 14.12
CA PRO A 300 -2.96 -19.32 13.87
C PRO A 300 -3.45 -20.71 13.44
N TYR A 301 -4.76 -21.00 13.60
CA TYR A 301 -5.35 -22.32 13.39
C TYR A 301 -5.99 -22.51 12.01
N GLU A 302 -5.81 -21.54 11.11
CA GLU A 302 -6.17 -21.64 9.71
C GLU A 302 -4.92 -21.53 8.82
N PRO A 303 -4.89 -22.13 7.62
CA PRO A 303 -3.77 -21.95 6.70
C PRO A 303 -3.52 -20.48 6.35
N ILE A 304 -2.36 -19.98 6.75
CA ILE A 304 -1.90 -18.62 6.46
C ILE A 304 -1.07 -18.62 5.20
N SER A 305 -1.47 -17.77 4.25
CA SER A 305 -0.72 -17.54 3.02
C SER A 305 0.60 -16.83 3.31
N ALA A 306 1.68 -17.24 2.65
CA ALA A 306 2.95 -16.51 2.74
C ALA A 306 2.82 -15.05 2.25
N ASP A 307 1.89 -14.79 1.33
CA ASP A 307 1.50 -13.45 0.88
C ASP A 307 1.09 -12.50 2.03
N THR A 308 0.68 -12.95 3.21
CA THR A 308 0.33 -12.03 4.31
C THR A 308 1.56 -11.55 5.12
N ALA A 309 2.78 -11.97 4.78
CA ALA A 309 3.97 -11.55 5.49
C ALA A 309 4.15 -10.03 5.45
N CYS A 310 4.44 -9.43 6.60
CA CYS A 310 4.70 -7.99 6.74
C CYS A 310 6.15 -7.69 7.12
N VAL A 311 6.96 -8.73 7.36
CA VAL A 311 8.41 -8.62 7.55
C VAL A 311 9.10 -9.52 6.53
N LEU A 312 10.01 -8.98 5.73
CA LEU A 312 10.86 -9.71 4.78
C LEU A 312 12.25 -9.05 4.74
N LYS A 313 13.25 -9.72 5.31
CA LYS A 313 14.64 -9.24 5.35
C LYS A 313 15.58 -10.25 4.71
N GLY A 314 16.77 -9.79 4.32
CA GLY A 314 17.79 -10.64 3.68
C GLY A 314 17.57 -10.88 2.18
N GLY A 315 16.68 -10.11 1.54
CA GLY A 315 16.45 -10.15 0.08
C GLY A 315 15.38 -11.12 -0.38
N CYS A 316 14.71 -11.83 0.53
CA CYS A 316 13.50 -12.59 0.18
C CYS A 316 12.34 -11.64 -0.15
N TYR A 317 11.44 -12.09 -1.02
CA TYR A 317 10.28 -11.30 -1.45
C TYR A 317 9.10 -12.20 -1.83
N ILE A 318 7.89 -11.66 -1.79
CA ILE A 318 6.68 -12.33 -2.26
C ILE A 318 6.61 -12.24 -3.79
N THR A 319 6.33 -13.34 -4.49
CA THR A 319 6.14 -13.35 -5.94
C THR A 319 4.85 -14.07 -6.33
N GLU A 320 4.16 -13.59 -7.34
CA GLU A 320 3.05 -14.33 -7.96
C GLU A 320 3.61 -15.45 -8.85
N THR A 321 3.27 -16.69 -8.56
CA THR A 321 3.59 -17.84 -9.44
C THR A 321 2.40 -18.28 -10.26
N SER A 322 1.20 -18.02 -9.76
CA SER A 322 -0.08 -18.19 -10.44
C SER A 322 -1.09 -17.21 -9.84
N ILE A 323 -2.26 -17.08 -10.46
CA ILE A 323 -3.35 -16.27 -9.89
C ILE A 323 -3.80 -16.74 -8.49
N PHE A 324 -3.47 -17.99 -8.13
CA PHE A 324 -3.80 -18.60 -6.84
C PHE A 324 -2.63 -18.56 -5.85
N ASP A 325 -1.39 -18.57 -6.33
CA ASP A 325 -0.21 -18.86 -5.52
C ASP A 325 0.79 -17.71 -5.48
N ARG A 326 1.03 -17.22 -4.26
CA ARG A 326 1.98 -16.13 -3.97
C ARG A 326 2.96 -16.54 -2.87
N PRO A 327 3.97 -17.38 -3.19
CA PRO A 327 4.99 -17.76 -2.22
C PRO A 327 5.96 -16.62 -1.91
N ILE A 328 6.63 -16.73 -0.77
CA ILE A 328 7.91 -16.05 -0.55
C ILE A 328 9.01 -16.85 -1.26
N THR A 329 9.81 -16.16 -2.06
CA THR A 329 10.93 -16.71 -2.83
C THR A 329 12.24 -15.99 -2.46
N ASN A 330 13.34 -16.42 -3.09
CA ASN A 330 14.68 -15.91 -2.82
C ASN A 330 15.06 -16.01 -1.33
N ILE A 331 14.55 -17.04 -0.65
CA ILE A 331 14.88 -17.34 0.74
C ILE A 331 16.29 -17.92 0.75
N THR A 332 17.25 -17.15 1.25
CA THR A 332 18.66 -17.53 1.41
C THR A 332 19.04 -17.62 2.88
N ASP A 333 20.27 -18.05 3.18
CA ASP A 333 20.77 -18.12 4.56
C ASP A 333 20.66 -16.76 5.26
N GLY A 334 20.01 -16.74 6.43
CA GLY A 334 19.76 -15.53 7.21
C GLY A 334 18.55 -14.71 6.80
N CYS A 335 17.77 -15.13 5.78
CA CYS A 335 16.49 -14.47 5.48
C CYS A 335 15.52 -14.57 6.66
N ILE A 336 14.76 -13.51 6.87
CA ILE A 336 13.78 -13.36 7.96
C ILE A 336 12.42 -13.09 7.33
N MET A 337 11.42 -13.85 7.73
CA MET A 337 10.04 -13.72 7.24
C MET A 337 9.12 -13.64 8.45
N GLY A 338 8.26 -12.63 8.55
CA GLY A 338 7.45 -12.40 9.74
C GLY A 338 6.02 -11.97 9.47
N TRP A 339 5.15 -12.31 10.43
CA TRP A 339 3.71 -12.07 10.42
C TRP A 339 3.28 -11.48 11.77
N LYS A 340 2.56 -10.36 11.71
CA LYS A 340 2.10 -9.60 12.89
C LYS A 340 0.60 -9.37 12.77
N TYR A 341 -0.29 -9.82 13.66
CA TYR A 341 -0.11 -10.61 14.88
C TYR A 341 -1.14 -11.74 14.92
N PHE A 342 -0.77 -12.89 15.48
CA PHE A 342 -1.67 -14.04 15.71
C PHE A 342 -2.27 -14.01 17.10
N ASP A 343 -3.53 -14.43 17.25
CA ASP A 343 -4.12 -14.73 18.56
C ASP A 343 -4.14 -16.25 18.81
N PHE A 344 -3.27 -16.72 19.70
CA PHE A 344 -3.18 -18.13 20.09
C PHE A 344 -4.17 -18.53 21.20
N GLY A 345 -5.00 -17.60 21.68
CA GLY A 345 -5.95 -17.83 22.77
C GLY A 345 -5.29 -18.19 24.11
N GLU A 346 -6.10 -18.64 25.06
CA GLU A 346 -5.73 -18.80 26.48
C GLU A 346 -5.61 -20.27 26.93
N ASP A 347 -5.18 -21.18 26.06
CA ASP A 347 -4.91 -22.56 26.47
C ASP A 347 -3.54 -22.70 27.15
N TYR A 348 -3.55 -22.63 28.48
CA TYR A 348 -2.39 -22.83 29.35
C TYR A 348 -2.10 -24.31 29.69
N SER A 349 -2.89 -25.25 29.18
CA SER A 349 -2.73 -26.68 29.47
C SER A 349 -1.75 -27.36 28.51
N SER A 350 -1.73 -26.93 27.25
CA SER A 350 -0.83 -27.43 26.22
C SER A 350 0.59 -26.92 26.42
N ARG A 351 1.58 -27.83 26.47
CA ARG A 351 3.00 -27.46 26.49
C ARG A 351 3.63 -27.36 25.12
N THR A 352 2.99 -27.98 24.12
CA THR A 352 3.49 -28.04 22.75
C THR A 352 2.36 -27.89 21.76
N MET A 353 2.65 -27.35 20.59
CA MET A 353 1.75 -27.33 19.43
C MET A 353 2.49 -27.86 18.20
N GLN A 354 1.76 -28.13 17.12
CA GLN A 354 2.33 -28.49 15.83
C GLN A 354 2.32 -27.30 14.89
N ILE A 355 3.32 -27.25 14.01
CA ILE A 355 3.34 -26.39 12.83
C ILE A 355 3.44 -27.26 11.58
N ARG A 356 2.76 -26.87 10.50
CA ARG A 356 2.93 -27.44 9.16
C ARG A 356 3.16 -26.31 8.17
N LEU A 357 4.16 -26.45 7.30
CA LEU A 357 4.52 -25.49 6.27
C LEU A 357 4.46 -26.17 4.91
N LYS A 358 3.78 -25.55 3.96
CA LYS A 358 3.79 -25.94 2.56
C LYS A 358 4.93 -25.21 1.86
N VAL A 359 5.92 -25.98 1.39
CA VAL A 359 7.16 -25.45 0.79
C VAL A 359 7.40 -26.02 -0.60
N ARG A 360 8.14 -25.28 -1.42
CA ARG A 360 8.69 -25.77 -2.69
C ARG A 360 10.20 -25.93 -2.55
N GLY A 361 10.69 -27.15 -2.79
CA GLY A 361 12.10 -27.47 -2.73
C GLY A 361 12.86 -26.88 -3.93
N THR A 362 14.10 -26.47 -3.69
CA THR A 362 15.02 -25.92 -4.70
C THR A 362 16.27 -26.78 -4.84
N GLY A 363 16.18 -28.06 -4.42
CA GLY A 363 17.35 -28.94 -4.31
C GLY A 363 18.32 -28.51 -3.20
N SER A 364 17.80 -27.84 -2.17
CA SER A 364 18.57 -27.31 -1.04
C SER A 364 18.05 -27.86 0.29
N ARG A 365 18.88 -27.78 1.33
CA ARG A 365 18.54 -28.24 2.68
C ARG A 365 18.92 -27.21 3.73
N GLY A 366 18.29 -27.29 4.88
CA GLY A 366 18.54 -26.38 5.99
C GLY A 366 17.47 -26.46 7.05
N THR A 367 17.33 -25.39 7.81
CA THR A 367 16.44 -25.30 8.96
C THR A 367 15.68 -23.98 8.94
N LEU A 368 14.38 -24.02 9.22
CA LEU A 368 13.58 -22.84 9.55
C LEU A 368 13.43 -22.76 11.08
N HIS A 369 14.00 -21.72 11.68
CA HIS A 369 13.83 -21.43 13.11
C HIS A 369 12.60 -20.55 13.31
N ILE A 370 11.77 -20.88 14.30
CA ILE A 370 10.51 -20.18 14.57
C ILE A 370 10.66 -19.38 15.85
N HIS A 371 10.61 -18.05 15.74
CA HIS A 371 10.77 -17.12 16.84
C HIS A 371 9.48 -16.37 17.14
N LEU A 372 9.31 -16.04 18.42
CA LEU A 372 8.19 -15.27 18.95
C LEU A 372 8.56 -13.79 19.08
N ASP A 373 7.68 -12.89 18.63
CA ASP A 373 7.71 -11.44 18.78
C ASP A 373 8.85 -10.64 18.09
N SER A 374 10.03 -11.24 17.90
CA SER A 374 11.12 -10.68 17.10
C SER A 374 11.94 -11.75 16.38
N GLU A 375 12.81 -11.32 15.46
CA GLU A 375 13.74 -12.20 14.72
C GLU A 375 14.78 -12.91 15.60
N ASP A 376 15.00 -12.39 16.80
CA ASP A 376 15.91 -12.88 17.84
C ASP A 376 15.18 -13.22 19.16
N GLY A 377 13.84 -13.26 19.13
CA GLY A 377 13.01 -13.56 20.27
C GLY A 377 13.02 -15.04 20.65
N GLU A 378 12.12 -15.44 21.56
CA GLU A 378 12.07 -16.83 22.03
C GLU A 378 11.91 -17.81 20.86
N GLU A 379 12.85 -18.74 20.70
CA GLU A 379 12.73 -19.83 19.73
C GLU A 379 11.72 -20.87 20.23
N LEU A 380 10.59 -20.99 19.52
CA LEU A 380 9.57 -21.99 19.81
C LEU A 380 10.00 -23.39 19.35
N GLY A 381 10.87 -23.46 18.35
CA GLY A 381 11.45 -24.66 17.79
C GLY A 381 11.89 -24.44 16.35
N SER A 382 12.39 -25.51 15.72
CA SER A 382 12.93 -25.43 14.37
C SER A 382 12.53 -26.63 13.53
N ILE A 383 12.32 -26.39 12.23
CA ILE A 383 11.84 -27.38 11.27
C ILE A 383 12.93 -27.59 10.20
N PRO A 384 13.57 -28.77 10.16
CA PRO A 384 14.48 -29.10 9.08
C PRO A 384 13.70 -29.30 7.77
N PHE A 385 14.33 -28.93 6.66
CA PHE A 385 13.86 -29.22 5.31
C PHE A 385 15.00 -29.79 4.46
N SER A 386 14.63 -30.56 3.45
CA SER A 386 15.54 -31.22 2.52
C SER A 386 15.23 -30.79 1.09
N GLU A 387 15.83 -31.47 0.12
CA GLU A 387 15.89 -31.06 -1.29
C GLU A 387 14.51 -30.93 -1.97
N ASP A 388 13.54 -31.73 -1.55
CA ASP A 388 12.20 -31.84 -2.12
C ASP A 388 11.19 -30.82 -1.53
N GLY A 389 10.16 -30.50 -2.31
CA GLY A 389 9.01 -29.75 -1.83
C GLY A 389 7.97 -30.62 -1.11
N GLY A 390 6.93 -30.00 -0.58
CA GLY A 390 5.82 -30.70 0.08
C GLY A 390 5.36 -30.01 1.34
N VAL A 391 4.87 -30.79 2.30
CA VAL A 391 4.49 -30.30 3.63
C VAL A 391 5.51 -30.78 4.65
N ILE A 392 6.23 -29.84 5.24
CA ILE A 392 7.16 -30.07 6.34
C ILE A 392 6.53 -29.64 7.66
N GLY A 393 7.10 -30.05 8.79
CA GLY A 393 6.63 -29.57 10.09
C GLY A 393 7.06 -30.43 11.24
N GLY A 394 6.67 -30.00 12.44
CA GLY A 394 7.14 -30.60 13.68
C GLY A 394 6.35 -30.10 14.87
N ARG A 395 6.78 -30.55 16.05
CA ARG A 395 6.26 -30.10 17.34
C ARG A 395 7.16 -28.99 17.87
N ILE A 396 6.53 -27.90 18.31
CA ILE A 396 7.17 -26.71 18.87
C ILE A 396 6.55 -26.38 20.23
N LYS A 397 7.16 -25.46 20.98
CA LYS A 397 6.60 -24.93 22.22
C LYS A 397 5.23 -24.28 21.96
N ALA A 398 4.26 -24.54 22.83
CA ALA A 398 2.95 -23.90 22.75
C ALA A 398 3.01 -22.43 23.18
N VAL A 399 2.14 -21.61 22.60
CA VAL A 399 2.01 -20.18 22.87
C VAL A 399 0.55 -19.86 23.20
N THR A 400 0.37 -18.81 24.01
CA THR A 400 -0.94 -18.24 24.40
C THR A 400 -0.90 -16.73 24.21
N GLY A 401 -2.03 -16.10 23.89
CA GLY A 401 -2.13 -14.66 23.69
C GLY A 401 -1.74 -14.20 22.29
N LYS A 402 -1.61 -12.87 22.13
CA LYS A 402 -1.37 -12.20 20.85
C LYS A 402 0.12 -11.99 20.60
N HIS A 403 0.65 -12.61 19.54
CA HIS A 403 2.09 -12.61 19.26
C HIS A 403 2.41 -12.51 17.77
N ALA A 404 3.59 -11.96 17.47
CA ALA A 404 4.15 -12.04 16.13
C ALA A 404 4.97 -13.32 15.98
N ILE A 405 5.02 -13.86 14.75
CA ILE A 405 5.81 -15.05 14.43
C ILE A 405 6.83 -14.70 13.35
N TYR A 406 8.07 -15.12 13.57
CA TYR A 406 9.18 -14.96 12.65
C TYR A 406 9.76 -16.32 12.28
N LEU A 407 10.05 -16.51 11.01
CA LEU A 407 10.78 -17.63 10.46
C LEU A 407 12.15 -17.15 10.01
N VAL A 408 13.21 -17.73 10.55
CA VAL A 408 14.60 -17.43 10.19
C VAL A 408 15.20 -18.63 9.47
N ALA A 409 15.61 -18.43 8.22
CA ALA A 409 16.18 -19.50 7.40
C ALA A 409 17.68 -19.67 7.67
N ARG A 410 18.12 -20.91 7.87
CA ARG A 410 19.53 -21.29 8.00
C ARG A 410 19.90 -22.36 6.98
N SER A 411 21.01 -22.16 6.29
CA SER A 411 21.58 -23.13 5.35
C SER A 411 22.08 -24.37 6.09
N GLY A 412 21.83 -25.55 5.54
CA GLY A 412 22.38 -26.83 6.01
C GLY A 412 23.70 -27.22 5.34
N TYR A 413 24.38 -26.28 4.68
CA TYR A 413 25.66 -26.51 4.01
C TYR A 413 26.83 -26.10 4.90
N GLU A 414 27.68 -27.07 5.22
CA GLU A 414 28.85 -26.92 6.08
C GLU A 414 30.11 -27.51 5.40
N GLY A 415 31.28 -27.24 5.97
CA GLY A 415 32.56 -27.79 5.49
C GLY A 415 33.16 -27.03 4.31
N TRP A 416 34.10 -27.67 3.60
CA TRP A 416 34.98 -27.02 2.62
C TRP A 416 34.24 -26.41 1.41
N PHE A 417 33.05 -26.90 1.07
CA PHE A 417 32.25 -26.43 -0.06
C PHE A 417 31.12 -25.46 0.34
N ALA A 418 30.96 -25.13 1.63
CA ALA A 418 29.88 -24.26 2.10
C ALA A 418 29.90 -22.87 1.43
N GLY A 419 31.09 -22.34 1.15
CA GLY A 419 31.26 -21.07 0.45
C GLY A 419 30.67 -21.08 -0.97
N GLU A 420 30.78 -22.21 -1.68
CA GLU A 420 30.21 -22.39 -3.03
C GLU A 420 28.68 -22.43 -3.03
N MET A 421 28.06 -22.66 -1.87
CA MET A 421 26.61 -22.67 -1.69
C MET A 421 26.05 -21.34 -1.17
N LYS A 422 26.90 -20.33 -0.92
CA LYS A 422 26.48 -19.04 -0.38
C LYS A 422 25.53 -18.33 -1.35
N GLY A 423 24.44 -17.76 -0.81
CA GLY A 423 23.43 -17.05 -1.61
C GLY A 423 22.51 -17.96 -2.42
N ARG A 424 22.64 -19.30 -2.29
CA ARG A 424 21.72 -20.24 -2.92
C ARG A 424 20.33 -20.14 -2.28
N GLN A 425 19.31 -20.13 -3.12
CA GLN A 425 17.92 -20.22 -2.65
C GLN A 425 17.68 -21.58 -1.96
N LEU A 426 17.15 -21.52 -0.75
CA LEU A 426 16.94 -22.66 0.13
C LEU A 426 15.59 -23.35 -0.08
N LEU A 427 14.53 -22.56 -0.27
CA LEU A 427 13.17 -23.04 -0.56
C LEU A 427 12.30 -21.87 -1.07
N MET A 428 11.05 -22.18 -1.39
CA MET A 428 9.95 -21.20 -1.43
C MET A 428 8.89 -21.59 -0.40
N LEU A 429 8.28 -20.61 0.27
CA LEU A 429 7.24 -20.84 1.27
C LEU A 429 5.89 -20.41 0.71
N ASP A 430 4.93 -21.33 0.61
CA ASP A 430 3.58 -21.03 0.12
C ASP A 430 2.63 -20.63 1.26
N SER A 431 2.65 -21.38 2.36
CA SER A 431 1.74 -21.19 3.50
C SER A 431 2.17 -22.00 4.73
N PHE A 432 1.60 -21.70 5.88
CA PHE A 432 1.76 -22.52 7.09
C PHE A 432 0.51 -22.47 7.99
N VAL A 433 0.43 -23.38 8.95
CA VAL A 433 -0.66 -23.45 9.94
C VAL A 433 -0.13 -24.01 11.25
N PHE A 434 -0.67 -23.53 12.38
CA PHE A 434 -0.45 -24.11 13.70
C PHE A 434 -1.64 -24.98 14.12
N MET A 435 -1.39 -25.98 14.95
CA MET A 435 -2.42 -26.88 15.48
C MET A 435 -2.08 -27.22 16.93
N LYS A 436 -3.04 -27.04 17.86
CA LYS A 436 -2.90 -27.49 19.25
C LYS A 436 -3.18 -28.98 19.38
#